data_AF-A0A947FX61-F1
#
_entry.id   AF-A0A947FX61-F1
#
_cell.length_a   1.000
_cell.length_b   1.000
_cell.length_c   1.000
_cell.angle_alpha   90.00
_cell.angle_beta   90.00
_cell.angle_gamma   90.00
#
_symmetry.space_group_name_H-M   'P 1'
#
loop_
_entity.id
_entity.type
_entity.pdbx_description
1 polymer ?
#
loop_
_entity_poly.entity_id
_entity_poly.type
_entity_poly.pdbx_seq_one_letter_code
_entity_poly.pdbx_strand_id
1 'polypeptide(L)'
;MSMLEEDRRVRDQLVAAGTLHDAYHPEMEEVHLSNADRLAAILDRVGWPDSRRFGIDGEDAAWTILMHSISRPALLRQGRELLADAVAQAASAPALLARLEDRIRTLEGRPQRYGTIFDWDGEEQLSPLEVEERDTVDERRASVGLPPLANDIARYRSEATAADSRPPKDPESKARDLQ
;
A
#
# COMPACT_ATOMS: atom_id res chain seq x y z
N MET A 1 10.30 6.59 19.66
CA MET A 1 9.16 6.44 18.74
C MET A 1 9.64 5.60 17.57
N SER A 2 8.88 4.58 17.20
CA SER A 2 9.17 3.75 16.02
C SER A 2 8.88 4.52 14.72
N MET A 3 9.35 4.00 13.59
CA MET A 3 9.10 4.60 12.27
C MET A 3 7.60 4.72 11.95
N LEU A 4 6.83 3.67 12.28
CA LEU A 4 5.39 3.62 12.04
C LEU A 4 4.59 4.49 13.02
N GLU A 5 5.04 4.60 14.27
CA GLU A 5 4.45 5.52 15.24
C GLU A 5 4.61 6.98 14.78
N GLU A 6 5.79 7.34 14.25
CA GLU A 6 6.03 8.70 13.74
C GLU A 6 5.20 9.00 12.49
N ASP A 7 5.12 8.05 11.55
CA ASP A 7 4.27 8.14 10.35
C ASP A 7 2.80 8.39 10.72
N ARG A 8 2.25 7.59 11.64
CA ARG A 8 0.89 7.78 12.15
C ARG A 8 0.72 9.11 12.86
N ARG A 9 1.67 9.49 13.72
CA ARG A 9 1.60 10.74 14.49
C ARG A 9 1.54 11.96 13.58
N VAL A 10 2.41 12.03 12.57
CA VAL A 10 2.43 13.16 11.62
C VAL A 10 1.15 13.17 10.78
N ARG A 11 0.71 12.01 10.29
CA ARG A 11 -0.57 11.91 9.57
C ARG A 11 -1.74 12.43 10.41
N ASP A 12 -1.87 11.98 11.66
CA ASP A 12 -2.97 12.36 12.56
C ASP A 12 -2.95 13.86 12.87
N GLN A 13 -1.76 14.45 13.03
CA GLN A 13 -1.60 15.89 13.21
C GLN A 13 -2.06 16.69 11.99
N LEU A 14 -1.69 16.27 10.79
CA LEU A 14 -2.07 16.96 9.55
C LEU A 14 -3.56 16.80 9.23
N VAL A 15 -4.14 15.65 9.54
CA VAL A 15 -5.60 15.43 9.47
C VAL A 15 -6.32 16.36 10.45
N ALA A 16 -5.86 16.43 11.70
CA ALA A 16 -6.46 17.32 12.71
C ALA A 16 -6.30 18.81 12.36
N ALA A 17 -5.19 19.18 11.70
CA ALA A 17 -4.95 20.52 11.19
C ALA A 17 -5.75 20.83 9.90
N GLY A 18 -6.32 19.82 9.25
CA GLY A 18 -7.03 19.96 7.98
C GLY A 18 -6.12 20.33 6.80
N THR A 19 -4.80 20.12 6.92
CA THR A 19 -3.80 20.51 5.91
C THR A 19 -3.39 19.36 4.99
N LEU A 20 -3.89 18.15 5.25
CA LEU A 20 -3.74 17.01 4.36
C LEU A 20 -4.71 17.16 3.16
N HIS A 21 -4.45 18.10 2.26
CA HIS A 21 -5.28 18.34 1.07
C HIS A 21 -4.46 18.49 -0.23
N ASP A 22 -5.07 18.05 -1.31
CA ASP A 22 -4.64 18.15 -2.71
C ASP A 22 -3.27 17.50 -3.02
N ALA A 23 -2.16 18.16 -2.71
CA ALA A 23 -0.81 17.70 -3.02
C ALA A 23 -0.19 16.94 -1.84
N TYR A 24 0.75 16.04 -2.12
CA TYR A 24 1.50 15.34 -1.10
C TYR A 24 2.14 16.31 -0.09
N HIS A 25 1.76 16.19 1.19
CA HIS A 25 2.19 17.16 2.21
C HIS A 25 3.71 17.03 2.48
N PRO A 26 4.51 18.11 2.44
CA PRO A 26 5.96 18.03 2.60
C PRO A 26 6.42 17.35 3.89
N GLU A 27 5.70 17.56 5.00
CA GLU A 27 6.01 16.87 6.26
C GLU A 27 5.77 15.34 6.18
N MET A 28 4.76 14.89 5.45
CA MET A 28 4.56 13.45 5.20
C MET A 28 5.67 12.91 4.29
N GLU A 29 6.04 13.67 3.27
CA GLU A 29 7.13 13.32 2.37
C GLU A 29 8.44 13.12 3.11
N GLU A 30 8.81 14.06 3.99
CA GLU A 30 10.03 13.96 4.78
C GLU A 30 10.04 12.71 5.67
N VAL A 31 8.92 12.42 6.35
CA VAL A 31 8.79 11.21 7.17
C VAL A 31 8.91 9.95 6.32
N HIS A 32 8.26 9.90 5.15
CA HIS A 32 8.29 8.74 4.28
C HIS A 32 9.66 8.52 3.66
N LEU A 33 10.37 9.58 3.25
CA LEU A 33 11.74 9.50 2.76
C LEU A 33 12.70 9.00 3.86
N SER A 34 12.59 9.55 5.07
CA SER A 34 13.41 9.11 6.22
C SER A 34 13.14 7.65 6.59
N ASN A 35 11.87 7.24 6.58
CA ASN A 35 11.49 5.85 6.82
C ASN A 35 11.96 4.92 5.71
N ALA A 36 11.90 5.35 4.44
CA ALA A 36 12.40 4.58 3.30
C ALA A 36 13.91 4.34 3.39
N ASP A 37 14.70 5.37 3.72
CA ASP A 37 16.15 5.25 3.86
C ASP A 37 16.53 4.29 5.02
N ARG A 38 15.78 4.35 6.13
CA ARG A 38 15.94 3.40 7.25
C ARG A 38 15.54 1.99 6.88
N LEU A 39 14.43 1.81 6.16
CA LEU A 39 13.98 0.50 5.69
C LEU A 39 15.01 -0.11 4.75
N ALA A 40 15.56 0.66 3.80
CA ALA A 40 16.62 0.18 2.90
C ALA A 40 17.81 -0.40 3.68
N ALA A 41 18.31 0.33 4.68
CA ALA A 41 19.40 -0.14 5.53
C ALA A 41 19.04 -1.40 6.35
N ILE A 42 17.77 -1.57 6.72
CA ILE A 42 17.28 -2.79 7.38
C ILE A 42 17.31 -3.96 6.38
N LEU A 43 16.72 -3.78 5.19
CA LEU A 43 16.66 -4.80 4.15
C LEU A 43 18.06 -5.28 3.76
N ASP A 44 19.02 -4.36 3.61
CA ASP A 44 20.41 -4.69 3.27
C ASP A 44 21.10 -5.53 4.36
N ARG A 45 20.71 -5.33 5.62
CA ARG A 45 21.36 -5.99 6.76
C ARG A 45 20.73 -7.33 7.12
N VAL A 46 19.40 -7.44 7.02
CA VAL A 46 18.67 -8.63 7.53
C VAL A 46 17.79 -9.32 6.51
N GLY A 47 17.69 -8.81 5.28
CA GLY A 47 16.71 -9.23 4.29
C GLY A 47 15.30 -8.74 4.66
N TRP A 48 14.27 -9.47 4.21
CA TRP A 48 12.90 -9.19 4.64
C TRP A 48 12.75 -9.45 6.16
N PRO A 49 12.24 -8.48 6.95
CA PRO A 49 11.99 -8.68 8.37
C PRO A 49 10.70 -9.48 8.59
N ASP A 50 10.75 -10.77 8.25
CA ASP A 50 9.60 -11.67 8.31
C ASP A 50 9.04 -11.89 9.72
N SER A 51 7.79 -12.31 9.78
CA SER A 51 7.06 -12.53 11.03
C SER A 51 7.69 -13.58 11.96
N ARG A 52 8.46 -14.56 11.43
CA ARG A 52 9.09 -15.60 12.25
C ARG A 52 10.29 -15.06 13.02
N ARG A 53 11.08 -14.16 12.40
CA ARG A 53 12.30 -13.60 13.00
C ARG A 53 12.04 -12.33 13.80
N PHE A 54 11.10 -11.50 13.35
CA PHE A 54 10.88 -10.17 13.91
C PHE A 54 9.47 -9.95 14.47
N GLY A 55 8.62 -10.99 14.46
CA GLY A 55 7.24 -10.90 14.91
C GLY A 55 6.33 -10.21 13.87
N ILE A 56 5.03 -10.35 14.06
CA ILE A 56 4.00 -9.77 13.18
C ILE A 56 4.15 -8.25 13.13
N ASP A 57 4.36 -7.60 14.27
CA ASP A 57 4.52 -6.14 14.33
C ASP A 57 5.72 -5.64 13.50
N GLY A 58 6.81 -6.42 13.45
CA GLY A 58 7.99 -6.09 12.67
C GLY A 58 7.76 -6.20 11.16
N GLU A 59 7.09 -7.28 10.74
CA GLU A 59 6.71 -7.49 9.34
C GLU A 59 5.70 -6.43 8.88
N ASP A 60 4.67 -6.16 9.68
CA ASP A 60 3.64 -5.17 9.39
C ASP A 60 4.23 -3.76 9.29
N ALA A 61 5.17 -3.40 10.17
CA ALA A 61 5.85 -2.11 10.11
C ALA A 61 6.68 -1.98 8.84
N ALA A 62 7.48 -3.00 8.49
CA ALA A 62 8.29 -2.98 7.28
C ALA A 62 7.44 -2.92 6.01
N TRP A 63 6.37 -3.72 5.95
CA TRP A 63 5.45 -3.73 4.82
C TRP A 63 4.74 -2.39 4.67
N THR A 64 4.26 -1.80 5.76
CA THR A 64 3.58 -0.49 5.72
C THR A 64 4.53 0.61 5.23
N ILE A 65 5.75 0.67 5.76
CA ILE A 65 6.75 1.66 5.33
C ILE A 65 7.12 1.46 3.86
N LEU A 66 7.23 0.21 3.40
CA LEU A 66 7.49 -0.08 1.99
C LEU A 66 6.36 0.44 1.11
N MET A 67 5.09 0.22 1.47
CA MET A 67 3.92 0.70 0.73
C MET A 67 3.84 2.23 0.62
N HIS A 68 4.43 2.94 1.60
CA HIS A 68 4.56 4.39 1.64
C HIS A 68 5.79 4.93 0.85
N SER A 69 6.76 4.06 0.53
CA SER A 69 7.99 4.43 -0.17
C SER A 69 7.83 4.59 -1.70
N ILE A 70 6.72 5.17 -2.16
CA ILE A 70 6.35 5.21 -3.58
C ILE A 70 7.31 6.03 -4.45
N SER A 71 7.94 7.06 -3.88
CA SER A 71 9.00 7.84 -4.53
C SER A 71 10.35 7.09 -4.63
N ARG A 72 10.42 5.84 -4.14
CA ARG A 72 11.61 4.98 -4.20
C ARG A 72 11.33 3.67 -4.96
N PRO A 73 11.12 3.67 -6.29
CA PRO A 73 10.80 2.47 -7.06
C PRO A 73 11.82 1.33 -6.95
N ALA A 74 13.10 1.64 -6.79
CA ALA A 74 14.14 0.63 -6.59
C ALA A 74 13.95 -0.12 -5.25
N LEU A 75 13.58 0.60 -4.19
CA LEU A 75 13.30 0.01 -2.88
C LEU A 75 12.05 -0.88 -2.93
N LEU A 76 10.99 -0.45 -3.62
CA LEU A 76 9.80 -1.28 -3.84
C LEU A 76 10.15 -2.61 -4.51
N ARG A 77 10.99 -2.59 -5.56
CA ARG A 77 11.40 -3.81 -6.27
C ARG A 77 12.28 -4.71 -5.39
N GLN A 78 13.27 -4.15 -4.69
CA GLN A 78 14.09 -4.90 -3.73
C GLN A 78 13.23 -5.54 -2.64
N GLY A 79 12.31 -4.78 -2.05
CA GLY A 79 11.38 -5.28 -1.04
C GLY A 79 10.49 -6.39 -1.58
N ARG A 80 10.02 -6.28 -2.83
CA ARG A 80 9.22 -7.33 -3.50
C ARG A 80 10.00 -8.63 -3.65
N GLU A 81 11.25 -8.57 -4.07
CA GLU A 81 12.12 -9.75 -4.23
C GLU A 81 12.35 -10.44 -2.87
N LEU A 82 12.73 -9.67 -1.85
CA LEU A 82 12.96 -10.20 -0.51
C LEU A 82 11.69 -10.78 0.12
N LEU A 83 10.54 -10.12 -0.06
CA LEU A 83 9.25 -10.62 0.42
C LEU A 83 8.82 -11.88 -0.36
N ALA A 84 9.13 -11.99 -1.65
CA ALA A 84 8.87 -13.20 -2.42
C ALA A 84 9.66 -14.40 -1.88
N ASP A 85 10.93 -14.20 -1.53
CA ASP A 85 11.75 -15.24 -0.89
C ASP A 85 11.19 -15.64 0.48
N ALA A 86 10.72 -14.68 1.27
CA ALA A 86 10.10 -14.95 2.58
C ALA A 86 8.77 -15.72 2.44
N VAL A 87 7.94 -15.39 1.44
CA VAL A 87 6.71 -16.14 1.11
C VAL A 87 7.04 -17.56 0.65
N ALA A 88 8.06 -17.75 -0.19
CA ALA A 88 8.49 -19.08 -0.64
C ALA A 88 8.96 -19.96 0.53
N GLN A 89 9.49 -19.35 1.60
CA GLN A 89 9.87 -20.02 2.85
C GLN A 89 8.71 -20.14 3.86
N ALA A 90 7.50 -19.71 3.50
CA ALA A 90 6.32 -19.60 4.36
C ALA A 90 6.54 -18.76 5.63
N ALA A 91 7.49 -17.82 5.59
CA ALA A 91 7.79 -16.88 6.67
C ALA A 91 6.91 -15.62 6.64
N SER A 92 6.30 -15.34 5.48
CA SER A 92 5.39 -14.22 5.24
C SER A 92 4.12 -14.69 4.53
N ALA A 93 3.01 -13.97 4.72
CA ALA A 93 1.75 -14.29 4.05
C ALA A 93 1.80 -13.93 2.55
N PRO A 94 1.38 -14.81 1.62
CA PRO A 94 1.34 -14.53 0.19
C PRO A 94 0.53 -13.27 -0.17
N ALA A 95 -0.51 -12.98 0.61
CA ALA A 95 -1.35 -11.79 0.43
C ALA A 95 -0.58 -10.46 0.59
N LEU A 96 0.53 -10.42 1.35
CA LEU A 96 1.37 -9.21 1.45
C LEU A 96 2.09 -8.93 0.13
N LEU A 97 2.63 -9.98 -0.49
CA LEU A 97 3.31 -9.89 -1.78
C LEU A 97 2.34 -9.51 -2.91
N ALA A 98 1.14 -10.09 -2.91
CA ALA A 98 0.10 -9.78 -3.88
C ALA A 98 -0.28 -8.29 -3.88
N ARG A 99 -0.44 -7.69 -2.70
CA ARG A 99 -0.74 -6.26 -2.54
C ARG A 99 0.43 -5.36 -2.99
N LEU A 100 1.66 -5.74 -2.66
CA LEU A 100 2.84 -5.00 -3.10
C LEU A 100 3.01 -5.05 -4.63
N GLU A 101 2.75 -6.20 -5.27
CA GLU A 101 2.78 -6.33 -6.72
C GLU A 101 1.73 -5.43 -7.39
N ASP A 102 0.49 -5.39 -6.89
CA ASP A 102 -0.53 -4.47 -7.40
C ASP A 102 -0.13 -3.00 -7.19
N ARG A 103 0.46 -2.65 -6.04
CA ARG A 103 0.98 -1.29 -5.79
C ARG A 103 2.04 -0.90 -6.82
N ILE A 104 3.02 -1.76 -7.07
CA ILE A 104 4.06 -1.51 -8.07
C ILE A 104 3.44 -1.37 -9.47
N ARG A 105 2.53 -2.27 -9.84
CA ARG A 105 1.86 -2.22 -11.16
C ARG A 105 1.10 -0.93 -11.37
N THR A 106 0.32 -0.49 -10.38
CA THR A 106 -0.43 0.76 -10.48
C THR A 106 0.47 1.98 -10.62
N LEU A 107 1.59 2.04 -9.87
CA LEU A 107 2.62 3.07 -10.03
C LEU A 107 3.28 3.04 -11.42
N GLU A 108 3.40 1.86 -12.02
CA GLU A 108 3.94 1.68 -13.37
C GLU A 108 2.87 1.86 -14.48
N GLY A 109 1.64 2.27 -14.14
CA GLY A 109 0.55 2.44 -15.12
C GLY A 109 0.06 1.13 -15.74
N ARG A 110 0.24 0.01 -15.04
CA ARG A 110 -0.13 -1.34 -15.48
C ARG A 110 -1.36 -1.84 -14.73
N PRO A 111 -2.22 -2.65 -15.37
CA PRO A 111 -3.32 -3.31 -14.69
C PRO A 111 -2.84 -4.19 -13.53
N GLN A 112 -3.63 -4.17 -12.45
CA GLN A 112 -3.46 -4.98 -11.25
C GLN A 112 -3.71 -6.45 -11.55
N ARG A 113 -3.09 -7.35 -10.78
CA ARG A 113 -3.36 -8.80 -10.87
C ARG A 113 -4.46 -9.23 -9.92
N TYR A 114 -4.50 -8.63 -8.73
CA TYR A 114 -5.39 -9.04 -7.64
C TYR A 114 -6.46 -7.99 -7.29
N GLY A 115 -6.35 -6.76 -7.81
CA GLY A 115 -7.33 -5.70 -7.60
C GLY A 115 -7.34 -5.18 -6.16
N THR A 116 -6.16 -4.96 -5.57
CA THR A 116 -6.03 -4.57 -4.16
C THR A 116 -5.84 -3.07 -3.92
N ILE A 117 -5.57 -2.30 -4.98
CA ILE A 117 -5.50 -0.83 -4.98
C ILE A 117 -6.84 -0.28 -5.47
N PHE A 118 -7.42 0.59 -4.65
CA PHE A 118 -8.72 1.21 -4.86
C PHE A 118 -8.57 2.72 -4.98
N ASP A 119 -9.43 3.31 -5.79
CA ASP A 119 -9.65 4.76 -5.82
C ASP A 119 -11.13 5.06 -6.11
N TRP A 120 -11.50 6.33 -6.04
CA TRP A 120 -12.80 6.82 -6.46
C TRP A 120 -12.93 6.72 -7.99
N ASP A 121 -13.98 6.06 -8.45
CA ASP A 121 -14.34 6.05 -9.87
C ASP A 121 -15.15 7.31 -10.26
N GLY A 122 -15.50 7.40 -11.55
CA GLY A 122 -16.29 8.51 -12.10
C GLY A 122 -17.73 8.59 -11.59
N GLU A 123 -18.18 7.61 -10.80
CA GLU A 123 -19.50 7.56 -10.16
C GLU A 123 -19.40 7.83 -8.65
N GLU A 124 -18.28 8.38 -8.18
CA GLU A 124 -18.00 8.65 -6.77
C GLU A 124 -18.10 7.38 -5.90
N GLN A 125 -17.75 6.22 -6.44
CA GLN A 125 -17.68 4.97 -5.67
C GLN A 125 -16.23 4.52 -5.51
N LEU A 126 -15.89 4.01 -4.32
CA LEU A 126 -14.63 3.29 -4.13
C LEU A 126 -14.66 2.00 -4.95
N SER A 127 -13.75 1.91 -5.90
CA SER A 127 -13.63 0.81 -6.85
C SER A 127 -12.15 0.46 -7.07
N PRO A 128 -11.82 -0.80 -7.36
CA PRO A 128 -10.44 -1.16 -7.70
C PRO A 128 -10.03 -0.44 -8.98
N LEU A 129 -8.78 0.01 -9.05
CA LEU A 129 -8.17 0.44 -10.32
C LEU A 129 -8.16 -0.72 -11.33
N GLU A 130 -7.80 -0.46 -12.58
CA GLU A 130 -7.82 -1.46 -13.67
C GLU A 130 -7.19 -2.80 -13.25
N VAL A 131 -7.90 -3.90 -13.52
CA VAL A 131 -7.50 -5.27 -13.15
C VAL A 131 -7.39 -6.12 -14.43
N GLU A 132 -6.24 -6.76 -14.65
CA GLU A 132 -6.07 -7.71 -15.75
C GLU A 132 -7.00 -8.92 -15.55
N GLU A 133 -7.58 -9.43 -16.64
CA GLU A 133 -8.38 -10.67 -16.64
C GLU A 133 -9.38 -10.75 -15.46
N ARG A 134 -10.27 -9.76 -15.35
CA ARG A 134 -11.15 -9.58 -14.20
C ARG A 134 -12.00 -10.81 -13.88
N ASP A 135 -12.39 -11.59 -14.89
CA ASP A 135 -13.23 -12.78 -14.73
C ASP A 135 -12.55 -13.90 -13.93
N THR A 136 -11.21 -13.95 -13.94
CA THR A 136 -10.40 -14.97 -13.24
C THR A 136 -9.70 -14.40 -12.00
N VAL A 137 -10.01 -13.17 -11.60
CA VAL A 137 -9.35 -12.50 -10.47
C VAL A 137 -9.52 -13.25 -9.15
N ASP A 138 -10.70 -13.84 -8.92
CA ASP A 138 -10.99 -14.51 -7.66
C ASP A 138 -10.23 -15.84 -7.52
N GLU A 139 -9.87 -16.50 -8.63
CA GLU A 139 -8.99 -17.67 -8.61
C GLU A 139 -7.57 -17.28 -8.17
N ARG A 140 -7.05 -16.17 -8.72
CA ARG A 140 -5.75 -15.61 -8.31
C ARG A 140 -5.78 -15.20 -6.84
N ARG A 141 -6.84 -14.50 -6.40
CA ARG A 141 -7.00 -14.04 -5.01
C ARG A 141 -7.07 -15.21 -4.04
N ALA A 142 -7.84 -16.27 -4.36
CA ALA A 142 -7.91 -17.47 -3.56
C ALA A 142 -6.53 -18.15 -3.39
N SER A 143 -5.71 -18.19 -4.45
CA SER A 143 -4.37 -18.80 -4.41
C SER A 143 -3.39 -18.13 -3.43
N VAL A 144 -3.65 -16.86 -3.07
CA VAL A 144 -2.81 -16.09 -2.14
C VAL A 144 -3.51 -15.78 -0.81
N GLY A 145 -4.71 -16.34 -0.58
CA GLY A 145 -5.47 -16.16 0.65
C GLY A 145 -6.22 -14.83 0.75
N LEU A 146 -6.46 -14.14 -0.36
CA LEU A 146 -7.34 -12.96 -0.41
C LEU A 146 -8.81 -13.40 -0.56
N PRO A 147 -9.77 -12.67 0.05
CA PRO A 147 -11.20 -12.93 -0.15
C PRO A 147 -11.60 -12.60 -1.60
N PRO A 148 -12.79 -13.01 -2.08
CA PRO A 148 -13.30 -12.53 -3.37
C PRO A 148 -13.26 -11.00 -3.50
N LEU A 149 -12.98 -10.48 -4.70
CA LEU A 149 -12.85 -9.03 -4.95
C LEU A 149 -14.13 -8.27 -4.56
N ALA A 150 -15.29 -8.87 -4.78
CA ALA A 150 -16.58 -8.31 -4.39
C ALA A 150 -16.68 -8.00 -2.87
N ASN A 151 -16.02 -8.79 -2.02
CA ASN A 151 -16.03 -8.56 -0.57
C ASN A 151 -15.26 -7.29 -0.21
N ASP A 152 -14.11 -7.05 -0.82
CA ASP A 152 -13.34 -5.82 -0.61
C ASP A 152 -14.07 -4.59 -1.18
N ILE A 153 -14.70 -4.71 -2.36
CA ILE A 153 -15.54 -3.64 -2.92
C ILE A 153 -16.65 -3.26 -1.94
N ALA A 154 -17.40 -4.24 -1.45
CA ALA A 154 -18.48 -3.99 -0.50
C ALA A 154 -17.98 -3.36 0.80
N ARG A 155 -16.86 -3.86 1.33
CA ARG A 155 -16.24 -3.35 2.55
C ARG A 155 -15.79 -1.89 2.38
N TYR A 156 -15.00 -1.58 1.36
CA TYR A 156 -14.49 -0.21 1.15
C TYR A 156 -15.60 0.80 0.88
N ARG A 157 -16.64 0.42 0.12
CA ARG A 157 -17.80 1.30 -0.11
C ARG A 157 -18.60 1.54 1.18
N SER A 158 -18.77 0.51 2.00
CA SER A 158 -19.42 0.63 3.31
C SER A 158 -18.63 1.53 4.26
N GLU A 159 -17.30 1.36 4.33
CA GLU A 159 -16.42 2.20 5.15
C GLU A 159 -16.45 3.66 4.69
N ALA A 160 -16.37 3.92 3.38
CA ALA A 160 -16.45 5.27 2.81
C ALA A 160 -17.79 5.96 3.10
N THR A 161 -18.90 5.21 2.99
CA THR A 161 -20.25 5.71 3.33
C THR A 161 -20.36 6.06 4.81
N ALA A 162 -19.86 5.19 5.69
CA ALA A 162 -19.90 5.42 7.14
C ALA A 162 -19.06 6.64 7.58
N ALA A 163 -17.99 6.93 6.85
CA ALA A 163 -17.09 8.05 7.11
C ALA A 163 -17.47 9.36 6.38
N ASP A 164 -18.59 9.40 5.62
CA ASP A 164 -18.96 10.52 4.71
C ASP A 164 -17.76 10.97 3.84
N SER A 165 -16.95 9.99 3.41
CA SER A 165 -15.78 10.25 2.57
C SER A 165 -16.24 10.55 1.15
N ARG A 166 -15.52 11.44 0.46
CA ARG A 166 -15.83 11.86 -0.92
C ARG A 166 -14.55 11.90 -1.76
N PRO A 167 -14.66 11.79 -3.09
CA PRO A 167 -13.51 12.05 -3.95
C PRO A 167 -12.92 13.45 -3.68
N PRO A 168 -11.61 13.64 -3.87
CA PRO A 168 -11.01 14.97 -3.83
C PRO A 168 -11.69 15.90 -4.83
N LYS A 169 -11.75 17.20 -4.51
CA LYS A 169 -12.37 18.21 -5.36
C LYS A 169 -11.60 18.44 -6.67
N ASP A 170 -10.31 18.10 -6.70
CA ASP A 170 -9.45 18.15 -7.88
C ASP A 170 -8.83 16.77 -8.16
N PRO A 171 -9.32 16.03 -9.19
CA PRO A 171 -8.77 14.73 -9.58
C PRO A 171 -7.32 14.81 -10.10
N GLU A 172 -6.89 15.93 -10.68
CA GLU A 172 -5.57 16.08 -11.30
C GLU A 172 -4.45 16.24 -10.25
N SER A 173 -4.80 16.69 -9.05
CA SER A 173 -3.87 16.84 -7.93
C SER A 173 -3.20 15.51 -7.52
N LYS A 174 -3.91 14.39 -7.65
CA LYS A 174 -3.44 13.04 -7.27
C LYS A 174 -2.37 12.46 -8.19
N ALA A 175 -2.35 12.85 -9.47
CA ALA A 175 -1.39 12.30 -10.43
C ALA A 175 0.06 12.70 -10.09
N ARG A 176 0.24 13.75 -9.29
CA ARG A 176 1.54 14.23 -8.80
C ARG A 176 2.05 13.47 -7.58
N ASP A 177 1.18 12.80 -6.82
CA ASP A 177 1.59 12.02 -5.65
C ASP A 177 2.28 10.69 -6.05
N LEU A 178 2.18 10.30 -7.32
CA LEU A 178 2.74 9.05 -7.88
C LEU A 178 4.02 9.28 -8.72
N GLN A 179 4.50 10.53 -8.85
CA GLN A 179 5.72 10.91 -9.60
C GLN A 179 6.83 11.36 -8.64
#